data_AF-A0A7L2R7T6-F1
#
_entry.id   AF-A0A7L2R7T6-F1
#
_cell.length_a   1.000
_cell.length_b   1.000
_cell.length_c   1.000
_cell.angle_alpha   90.00
_cell.angle_beta   90.00
_cell.angle_gamma   90.00
#
_symmetry.space_group_name_H-M   'P 1'
#
loop_
_entity.id
_entity.type
_entity.pdbx_description
1 polymer ?
#
loop_
_entity_poly.entity_id
_entity_poly.type
_entity_poly.pdbx_seq_one_letter_code
_entity_poly.pdbx_strand_id
1 'polypeptide(L)'
;TERATTKQSLKHQANTQALLCKSPSEEGEPSPPPEPRGALLQGSQLYAVIDVVPVRRWKEFMRMLELREAEIELVELEVTHIRDQQYEMLKRWCQQTSATLDHVFAALERMELAGCAEALRQSLPVGP
;
A
#
# COMPACT_ATOMS: atom_id res chain seq x y z
N THR A 1 64.60 5.74 -35.72
CA THR A 1 63.34 5.91 -36.46
C THR A 1 62.23 5.95 -35.44
N GLU A 2 61.76 7.11 -34.98
CA GLU A 2 60.58 7.15 -34.11
C GLU A 2 59.85 8.49 -34.23
N ARG A 3 58.53 8.37 -34.32
CA ARG A 3 57.55 9.37 -34.72
C ARG A 3 57.11 10.23 -33.53
N ALA A 4 56.88 11.52 -33.82
CA ALA A 4 55.68 12.34 -33.53
C ALA A 4 55.16 12.41 -32.06
N THR A 5 54.60 13.51 -31.53
CA THR A 5 53.88 14.64 -32.12
C THR A 5 53.71 15.75 -31.06
N THR A 6 53.73 17.00 -31.53
CA THR A 6 53.43 18.29 -30.87
C THR A 6 52.10 18.36 -30.10
N LYS A 7 52.08 19.19 -29.04
CA LYS A 7 51.06 20.23 -28.67
C LYS A 7 51.42 20.80 -27.28
N GLN A 8 52.18 21.89 -27.14
CA GLN A 8 51.83 23.33 -27.27
C GLN A 8 50.58 23.71 -26.42
N SER A 9 50.77 24.21 -25.19
CA SER A 9 50.79 25.66 -24.78
C SER A 9 49.36 26.22 -24.58
N LEU A 10 49.00 27.07 -23.61
CA LEU A 10 49.66 27.95 -22.65
C LEU A 10 48.60 28.30 -21.57
N LYS A 11 49.02 28.27 -20.31
CA LYS A 11 48.73 29.12 -19.12
C LYS A 11 47.46 29.99 -19.06
N HIS A 12 46.83 30.07 -17.88
CA HIS A 12 46.51 31.26 -17.05
C HIS A 12 45.59 30.80 -15.89
N GLN A 13 46.14 30.49 -14.71
CA GLN A 13 46.26 31.35 -13.51
C GLN A 13 44.91 31.73 -12.83
N ALA A 14 44.69 31.04 -11.69
CA ALA A 14 43.99 31.34 -10.44
C ALA A 14 42.98 32.51 -10.31
N ASN A 15 41.79 32.22 -9.76
CA ASN A 15 41.24 32.98 -8.62
C ASN A 15 40.17 32.16 -7.85
N THR A 16 40.43 31.99 -6.56
CA THR A 16 39.58 31.70 -5.39
C THR A 16 38.05 31.80 -5.56
N GLN A 17 37.32 30.79 -5.05
CA GLN A 17 36.38 30.90 -3.91
C GLN A 17 35.33 29.77 -3.96
N ALA A 18 35.31 28.96 -2.90
CA ALA A 18 34.31 27.94 -2.62
C ALA A 18 32.95 28.58 -2.32
N LEU A 19 31.87 28.03 -2.89
CA LEU A 19 30.58 27.76 -2.24
C LEU A 19 29.59 27.24 -3.29
N LEU A 20 29.15 26.00 -3.05
CA LEU A 20 27.87 25.38 -3.40
C LEU A 20 27.19 25.74 -4.74
N CYS A 21 27.16 24.72 -5.60
CA CYS A 21 26.15 24.40 -6.61
C CYS A 21 24.98 25.39 -6.84
N LYS A 22 25.10 26.15 -7.93
CA LYS A 22 24.13 26.32 -9.03
C LYS A 22 22.63 26.18 -8.68
N SER A 23 21.96 27.33 -8.65
CA SER A 23 20.52 27.65 -8.86
C SER A 23 20.04 27.28 -10.30
N PRO A 24 18.80 27.62 -10.77
CA PRO A 24 17.48 27.89 -10.15
C PRO A 24 16.29 27.18 -10.91
N SER A 25 15.04 27.44 -10.47
CA SER A 25 13.77 27.38 -11.25
C SER A 25 13.23 25.99 -11.64
N GLU A 26 12.16 25.53 -10.97
CA GLU A 26 10.74 25.71 -11.30
C GLU A 26 10.20 24.51 -12.08
N GLU A 27 8.93 24.20 -11.80
CA GLU A 27 8.05 23.28 -12.54
C GLU A 27 8.04 21.81 -12.12
N GLY A 28 7.03 21.50 -11.30
CA GLY A 28 6.19 20.33 -11.50
C GLY A 28 6.79 18.98 -11.12
N GLU A 29 6.88 18.70 -9.82
CA GLU A 29 6.78 17.31 -9.37
C GLU A 29 5.40 16.80 -9.82
N PRO A 30 5.29 15.82 -10.73
CA PRO A 30 4.02 15.16 -10.94
C PRO A 30 3.76 14.40 -9.65
N SER A 31 2.93 14.97 -8.79
CA SER A 31 2.27 14.22 -7.74
C SER A 31 1.84 12.89 -8.35
N PRO A 32 2.14 11.73 -7.73
CA PRO A 32 1.64 10.47 -8.25
C PRO A 32 0.15 10.66 -8.49
N PRO A 33 -0.38 10.33 -9.68
CA PRO A 33 -1.78 10.57 -9.98
C PRO A 33 -2.59 9.99 -8.81
N PRO A 34 -3.58 10.71 -8.26
CA PRO A 34 -4.47 10.11 -7.27
C PRO A 34 -5.12 8.96 -8.03
N GLU A 35 -4.64 7.75 -7.76
CA GLU A 35 -5.13 6.57 -8.45
C GLU A 35 -6.64 6.58 -8.24
N PRO A 36 -7.48 6.68 -9.29
CA PRO A 36 -8.91 6.54 -9.13
C PRO A 36 -9.18 5.03 -9.03
N ARG A 37 -8.70 4.43 -7.95
CA ARG A 37 -9.01 3.07 -7.52
C ARG A 37 -9.90 3.29 -6.31
N GLY A 38 -11.21 3.08 -6.47
CA GLY A 38 -12.22 3.33 -5.44
C GLY A 38 -11.67 2.97 -4.07
N ALA A 39 -11.56 3.98 -3.20
CA ALA A 39 -10.84 4.00 -1.92
C ALA A 39 -10.47 2.60 -1.38
N LEU A 40 -9.38 2.02 -1.88
CA LEU A 40 -8.92 0.73 -1.41
C LEU A 40 -8.56 0.89 0.08
N LEU A 41 -9.00 -0.08 0.89
CA LEU A 41 -8.73 -0.07 2.32
C LEU A 41 -7.22 0.07 2.58
N GLN A 42 -6.87 1.01 3.45
CA GLN A 42 -5.47 1.20 3.86
C GLN A 42 -5.00 0.03 4.71
N GLY A 43 -3.68 -0.23 4.74
CA GLY A 43 -3.10 -1.33 5.52
C GLY A 43 -3.51 -1.31 7.00
N SER A 44 -3.59 -0.14 7.63
CA SER A 44 -4.08 0.02 9.00
C SER A 44 -5.54 -0.40 9.18
N GLN A 45 -6.39 -0.13 8.19
CA GLN A 45 -7.80 -0.54 8.20
C GLN A 45 -7.93 -2.04 8.06
N LEU A 46 -7.08 -2.69 7.25
CA LEU A 46 -7.06 -4.15 7.13
C LEU A 46 -6.72 -4.81 8.46
N TYR A 47 -5.70 -4.32 9.17
CA TYR A 47 -5.37 -4.84 10.49
C TYR A 47 -6.48 -4.61 11.51
N ALA A 48 -7.14 -3.44 11.49
CA ALA A 48 -8.30 -3.19 12.34
C ALA A 48 -9.43 -4.22 12.11
N VAL A 49 -9.66 -4.64 10.86
CA VAL A 49 -10.62 -5.72 10.54
C VAL A 49 -10.14 -7.07 11.09
N ILE A 50 -8.85 -7.39 10.92
CA ILE A 50 -8.26 -8.64 11.43
C ILE A 50 -8.40 -8.76 12.95
N ASP A 51 -8.20 -7.66 13.67
CA ASP A 51 -8.22 -7.63 15.13
C ASP A 51 -9.63 -7.82 15.71
N VAL A 52 -10.67 -7.39 15.00
CA VAL A 52 -12.06 -7.45 15.50
C VAL A 52 -12.83 -8.68 15.03
N VAL A 53 -12.45 -9.30 13.91
CA VAL A 53 -13.18 -10.45 13.35
C VAL A 53 -12.62 -11.76 13.95
N PRO A 54 -13.46 -12.60 14.58
CA PRO A 54 -13.01 -13.87 15.15
C PRO A 54 -12.41 -14.79 14.09
N VAL A 55 -11.19 -15.30 14.34
CA VAL A 55 -10.46 -16.22 13.44
C VAL A 55 -11.33 -17.42 13.01
N ARG A 56 -12.15 -17.97 13.92
CA ARG A 56 -13.02 -19.12 13.62
C ARG A 56 -14.08 -18.83 12.56
N ARG A 57 -14.49 -17.57 12.39
CA ARG A 57 -15.49 -17.13 11.41
C ARG A 57 -14.86 -16.42 10.21
N TRP A 58 -13.53 -16.42 10.12
CA TRP A 58 -12.81 -15.65 9.10
C TRP A 58 -13.13 -16.10 7.66
N LYS A 59 -13.13 -17.40 7.38
CA LYS A 59 -13.43 -17.92 6.04
C LYS A 59 -14.87 -17.60 5.63
N GLU A 60 -15.82 -17.74 6.55
CA GLU A 60 -17.21 -17.35 6.35
C GLU A 60 -17.30 -15.86 6.02
N PHE A 61 -16.56 -15.01 6.74
CA PHE A 61 -16.47 -13.59 6.48
C PHE A 61 -15.90 -13.26 5.09
N MET A 62 -14.81 -13.92 4.67
CA MET A 62 -14.25 -13.71 3.33
C MET A 62 -15.21 -14.15 2.21
N ARG A 63 -15.99 -15.21 2.42
CA ARG A 63 -17.06 -15.61 1.49
C ARG A 63 -18.17 -14.59 1.41
N MET A 64 -18.52 -13.95 2.54
CA MET A 64 -19.53 -12.87 2.59
C MET A 64 -19.07 -11.57 1.93
N LEU A 65 -17.76 -11.35 1.86
CA LEU A 65 -17.12 -10.32 1.05
C LEU A 65 -16.96 -10.72 -0.43
N GLU A 66 -17.46 -11.90 -0.81
CA GLU A 66 -17.41 -12.43 -2.17
C GLU A 66 -15.98 -12.66 -2.69
N LEU A 67 -15.02 -12.90 -1.79
CA LEU A 67 -13.73 -13.44 -2.20
C LEU A 67 -13.94 -14.89 -2.69
N ARG A 68 -13.44 -15.19 -3.89
CA ARG A 68 -13.57 -16.51 -4.50
C ARG A 68 -12.96 -17.60 -3.61
N GLU A 69 -13.65 -18.74 -3.49
CA GLU A 69 -13.18 -19.90 -2.72
C GLU A 69 -11.75 -20.32 -3.10
N ALA A 70 -11.44 -20.35 -4.39
CA ALA A 70 -10.11 -20.69 -4.89
C ALA A 70 -9.01 -19.75 -4.36
N GLU A 71 -9.33 -18.47 -4.16
CA GLU A 71 -8.37 -17.49 -3.61
C GLU A 71 -8.15 -17.70 -2.11
N ILE A 72 -9.22 -18.06 -1.38
CA ILE A 72 -9.15 -18.42 0.05
C ILE A 72 -8.27 -19.65 0.22
N GLU A 73 -8.53 -20.70 -0.56
CA GLU A 73 -7.75 -21.96 -0.53
C GLU A 73 -6.29 -21.75 -0.90
N LEU A 74 -6.03 -20.94 -1.94
CA LEU A 74 -4.68 -20.61 -2.38
C LEU A 74 -3.90 -19.91 -1.26
N VAL A 75 -4.49 -18.93 -0.58
CA VAL A 75 -3.82 -18.23 0.54
C VAL A 75 -3.50 -19.17 1.70
N GLU A 76 -4.42 -20.08 2.06
CA GLU A 76 -4.18 -21.07 3.12
C GLU A 76 -3.04 -22.03 2.77
N LEU A 77 -2.84 -22.32 1.49
CA LEU A 77 -1.74 -23.16 1.01
C LEU A 77 -0.40 -22.40 0.96
N GLU A 78 -0.42 -21.15 0.50
CA GLU A 78 0.79 -20.34 0.31
C GLU A 78 1.33 -19.74 1.61
N VAL A 79 0.44 -19.40 2.55
CA VAL A 79 0.79 -18.64 3.74
C VAL A 79 0.55 -19.50 4.97
N THR A 80 1.58 -19.73 5.79
CA THR A 80 1.50 -20.63 6.95
C THR A 80 0.93 -19.95 8.19
N HIS A 81 1.20 -18.65 8.37
CA HIS A 81 0.81 -17.92 9.56
C HIS A 81 -0.61 -17.36 9.42
N ILE A 82 -1.48 -17.68 10.38
CA ILE A 82 -2.92 -17.35 10.32
C ILE A 82 -3.15 -15.85 10.10
N ARG A 83 -2.46 -14.99 10.86
CA ARG A 83 -2.65 -13.54 10.73
C ARG A 83 -2.26 -13.02 9.35
N ASP A 84 -1.25 -13.64 8.76
CA ASP A 84 -0.74 -13.26 7.45
C ASP A 84 -1.69 -13.77 6.36
N GLN A 85 -2.29 -14.96 6.54
CA GLN A 85 -3.38 -15.44 5.70
C GLN A 85 -4.55 -14.46 5.71
N GLN A 86 -4.99 -14.01 6.89
CA GLN A 86 -6.09 -13.06 7.02
C GLN A 86 -5.80 -11.76 6.26
N TYR A 87 -4.60 -11.22 6.42
CA TYR A 87 -4.16 -10.02 5.68
C TYR A 87 -4.13 -10.25 4.17
N GLU A 88 -3.55 -11.35 3.71
CA GLU A 88 -3.41 -11.66 2.28
C GLU A 88 -4.75 -11.96 1.61
N MET A 89 -5.72 -12.53 2.32
CA MET A 89 -7.11 -12.68 1.84
C MET A 89 -7.78 -11.32 1.65
N LEU A 90 -7.71 -10.43 2.64
CA LEU A 90 -8.27 -9.08 2.52
C LEU A 90 -7.63 -8.27 1.40
N LYS A 91 -6.31 -8.40 1.24
CA LYS A 91 -5.56 -7.72 0.18
C LYS A 91 -5.99 -8.21 -1.21
N ARG A 92 -6.14 -9.53 -1.41
CA ARG A 92 -6.66 -10.09 -2.68
C ARG A 92 -8.10 -9.65 -2.94
N TRP A 93 -8.95 -9.60 -1.92
CA TRP A 93 -10.31 -9.08 -2.02
C TRP A 93 -10.32 -7.60 -2.47
N CYS A 94 -9.44 -6.76 -1.88
CA CYS A 94 -9.30 -5.36 -2.28
C CYS A 94 -8.83 -5.17 -3.72
N GLN A 95 -8.02 -6.09 -4.25
CA GLN A 95 -7.56 -6.02 -5.64
C GLN A 95 -8.64 -6.44 -6.65
N GLN A 96 -9.57 -7.30 -6.24
CA GLN A 96 -10.58 -7.89 -7.12
C GLN A 96 -11.91 -7.13 -7.12
N THR A 97 -12.16 -6.33 -6.09
CA THR A 97 -13.44 -5.66 -5.86
C THR A 97 -13.24 -4.18 -5.55
N SER A 98 -14.32 -3.40 -5.59
CA SER A 98 -14.32 -2.03 -5.07
C SER A 98 -14.39 -2.06 -3.53
N ALA A 99 -13.35 -2.60 -2.89
CA ALA A 99 -13.33 -2.84 -1.45
C ALA A 99 -13.40 -1.54 -0.67
N THR A 100 -14.46 -1.41 0.12
CA THR A 100 -14.71 -0.27 1.00
C THR A 100 -15.09 -0.77 2.38
N LEU A 101 -14.98 0.10 3.39
CA LEU A 101 -15.42 -0.22 4.74
C LEU A 101 -16.92 -0.53 4.79
N ASP A 102 -17.71 0.04 3.89
CA ASP A 102 -19.15 -0.23 3.78
C ASP A 102 -19.44 -1.71 3.51
N HIS A 103 -18.71 -2.33 2.57
CA HIS A 103 -18.82 -3.77 2.32
C HIS A 103 -18.45 -4.61 3.54
N VAL A 104 -17.42 -4.19 4.29
CA VAL A 104 -17.01 -4.84 5.54
C VAL A 104 -18.11 -4.74 6.58
N PHE A 105 -18.65 -3.55 6.83
CA PHE A 105 -19.73 -3.36 7.80
C PHE A 105 -20.97 -4.16 7.42
N ALA A 106 -21.38 -4.12 6.14
CA ALA A 106 -22.52 -4.88 5.66
C ALA A 106 -22.32 -6.41 5.81
N ALA A 107 -21.10 -6.92 5.59
CA ALA A 107 -20.79 -8.33 5.83
C ALA A 107 -20.86 -8.69 7.31
N LEU A 108 -20.33 -7.84 8.19
CA LEU A 108 -20.40 -8.04 9.64
C LEU A 108 -21.84 -8.06 10.14
N GLU A 109 -22.70 -7.16 9.65
CA GLU A 109 -24.13 -7.13 10.01
C GLU A 109 -24.86 -8.38 9.55
N ARG A 110 -24.65 -8.82 8.30
CA ARG A 110 -25.25 -10.04 7.75
C ARG A 110 -24.83 -11.32 8.49
N MET A 111 -23.64 -11.31 9.09
CA MET A 111 -23.12 -12.41 9.89
C MET A 111 -23.49 -12.33 11.38
N GLU A 112 -24.31 -11.35 11.77
CA GLU A 112 -24.69 -11.08 13.17
C GLU A 112 -23.47 -10.73 14.06
N LEU A 113 -22.43 -10.14 13.45
CA LEU A 113 -21.21 -9.66 14.10
C LEU A 113 -21.28 -8.14 14.38
N ALA A 114 -22.44 -7.64 14.79
CA ALA A 114 -22.64 -6.21 15.07
C ALA A 114 -21.66 -5.67 16.12
N GLY A 115 -21.32 -6.47 17.14
CA GLY A 115 -20.29 -6.09 18.14
C GLY A 115 -18.90 -5.88 17.53
N CYS A 116 -18.52 -6.67 16.53
CA CYS A 116 -17.26 -6.48 15.79
C CYS A 116 -17.31 -5.23 14.92
N ALA A 117 -18.47 -4.93 14.31
CA ALA A 117 -18.67 -3.71 13.54
C ALA A 117 -18.53 -2.44 14.40
N GLU A 118 -19.09 -2.44 15.60
CA GLU A 118 -18.89 -1.34 16.56
C GLU A 118 -17.42 -1.21 17.00
N ALA A 119 -16.77 -2.33 17.32
CA ALA A 119 -15.35 -2.31 17.67
C ALA A 119 -14.48 -1.79 16.51
N LEU A 120 -14.80 -2.16 15.27
CA LEU A 120 -14.10 -1.67 14.09
C LEU A 120 -14.24 -0.15 13.96
N ARG A 121 -15.46 0.39 14.12
CA ARG A 121 -15.72 1.84 14.09
C ARG A 121 -14.88 2.61 15.11
N GLN A 122 -14.67 2.03 16.29
CA GLN A 122 -13.87 2.64 17.36
C GLN A 122 -12.37 2.57 17.10
N SER A 123 -11.91 1.51 16.42
CA SER A 123 -10.50 1.32 16.05
C SER A 123 -10.07 2.15 14.84
N LEU A 124 -11.01 2.51 13.98
CA LEU A 124 -10.74 3.38 12.85
C LEU A 124 -10.56 4.82 13.35
N PRO A 125 -9.53 5.55 12.87
CA PRO A 125 -9.38 6.95 13.23
C PRO A 125 -10.59 7.72 12.74
N VAL A 126 -11.30 8.37 13.67
CA VAL A 126 -12.25 9.43 13.34
C VAL A 126 -11.45 10.50 12.59
N GLY A 127 -11.87 10.83 11.36
CA GLY A 127 -11.22 11.89 10.59
C GLY A 127 -11.21 13.22 11.37
N PRO A 128 -10.27 14.13 11.07
CA PRO A 128 -10.12 15.40 11.78
C PRO A 128 -11.36 16.29 11.71
#